data_AF-A0A828QXW0-F1
#
_entry.id   AF-A0A828QXW0-F1
#
_cell.length_a   1.000
_cell.length_b   1.000
_cell.length_c   1.000
_cell.angle_alpha   90.00
_cell.angle_beta   90.00
_cell.angle_gamma   90.00
#
_symmetry.space_group_name_H-M   'P 1'
#
loop_
_entity.id
_entity.type
_entity.pdbx_description
1 polymer ?
#
loop_
_entity_poly.entity_id
_entity_poly.type
_entity_poly.pdbx_seq_one_letter_code
_entity_poly.pdbx_strand_id
1 'polypeptide(L)'
;MKNVTKLGLLSAIVAILFSACLEPKSVQYYEDPKNVKELEAKIKECDKNANSAENDTECANAYKARYSKSLQKPRESAMEFFKNQNTNDK
;
A
#
# COMPACT_ATOMS: atom_id res chain seq x y z
N MET A 1 -35.55 -25.46 -35.11
CA MET A 1 -35.47 -24.01 -34.79
C MET A 1 -34.16 -23.74 -34.08
N LYS A 2 -33.62 -22.55 -34.34
CA LYS A 2 -32.19 -22.22 -34.33
C LYS A 2 -31.60 -22.11 -32.92
N ASN A 3 -30.34 -22.53 -32.85
CA ASN A 3 -29.43 -22.54 -31.72
C ASN A 3 -29.42 -21.20 -30.98
N VAL A 4 -30.05 -21.15 -29.81
CA VAL A 4 -29.82 -20.07 -28.84
C VAL A 4 -28.58 -20.41 -28.03
N THR A 5 -27.43 -20.39 -28.70
CA THR A 5 -26.14 -20.31 -28.01
C THR A 5 -26.19 -18.98 -27.25
N LYS A 6 -26.55 -19.05 -25.97
CA LYS A 6 -26.45 -17.93 -25.03
C LYS A 6 -25.02 -17.45 -25.10
N LEU A 7 -24.83 -16.36 -25.83
CA LEU A 7 -23.60 -15.60 -25.91
C LEU A 7 -23.41 -15.00 -24.51
N GLY A 8 -22.88 -15.82 -23.61
CA GLY A 8 -22.52 -15.45 -22.26
C GLY A 8 -21.46 -14.39 -22.35
N LEU A 9 -21.94 -13.14 -22.29
CA LEU A 9 -21.25 -11.90 -22.01
C LEU A 9 -19.76 -12.12 -21.70
N LEU A 10 -18.91 -11.95 -22.71
CA LEU A 10 -17.47 -11.79 -22.53
C LEU A 10 -17.28 -10.54 -21.68
N SER A 11 -17.26 -10.73 -20.37
CA SER A 11 -16.92 -9.73 -19.37
C SER A 11 -15.42 -9.44 -19.47
N ALA A 12 -15.02 -8.84 -20.58
CA ALA A 12 -13.73 -8.20 -20.73
C ALA A 12 -13.78 -6.89 -19.94
N ILE A 13 -13.63 -6.99 -18.62
CA ILE A 13 -13.20 -5.84 -17.82
C ILE A 13 -11.72 -5.65 -18.18
N VAL A 14 -11.48 -5.05 -19.34
CA VAL A 14 -10.21 -4.41 -19.62
C VAL A 14 -10.18 -3.22 -18.67
N ALA A 15 -9.54 -3.41 -17.51
CA ALA A 15 -9.13 -2.29 -16.68
C ALA A 15 -8.19 -1.45 -17.55
N ILE A 16 -8.76 -0.42 -18.18
CA ILE A 16 -8.04 0.55 -18.99
C ILE A 16 -6.95 1.11 -18.08
N LEU A 17 -5.70 0.80 -18.43
CA LEU A 17 -4.50 1.35 -17.83
C LEU A 17 -4.50 2.87 -18.05
N PHE A 18 -5.18 3.62 -17.19
CA PHE A 18 -4.97 5.05 -17.04
C PHE A 18 -3.65 5.25 -16.28
N SER A 19 -2.53 4.98 -16.95
CA SER A 19 -1.19 5.04 -16.34
C SER A 19 -0.25 6.00 -17.07
N ALA A 20 -0.77 6.85 -17.96
CA ALA A 20 0.00 7.91 -18.58
C ALA A 20 -0.57 9.26 -18.14
N CYS A 21 0.19 9.99 -17.32
CA CYS A 21 -0.08 11.32 -16.75
C CYS A 21 -1.09 11.42 -15.59
N LEU A 22 -0.99 10.58 -14.56
CA LEU A 22 -1.36 11.06 -13.21
C LEU A 22 -0.10 11.61 -12.55
N GLU A 23 -0.19 12.82 -12.00
CA GLU A 23 0.83 13.34 -11.10
C GLU A 23 1.00 12.37 -9.92
N PRO A 24 2.24 12.13 -9.47
CA PRO A 24 2.48 11.21 -8.36
C PRO A 24 1.77 11.73 -7.11
N LYS A 25 0.98 10.85 -6.48
CA LYS A 25 0.27 11.19 -5.25
C LYS A 25 1.27 11.53 -4.15
N SER A 26 0.95 12.55 -3.37
CA SER A 26 1.83 13.07 -2.32
C SER A 26 1.82 12.20 -1.07
N VAL A 27 2.76 12.47 -0.16
CA VAL A 27 2.79 11.85 1.17
C VAL A 27 1.51 12.17 1.94
N GLN A 28 1.06 13.43 1.93
CA GLN A 28 -0.14 13.86 2.66
C GLN A 28 -1.41 13.16 2.14
N TYR A 29 -1.47 12.86 0.84
CA TYR A 29 -2.55 12.06 0.29
C TYR A 29 -2.60 10.68 0.97
N TYR A 30 -1.48 9.97 1.05
CA TYR A 30 -1.42 8.64 1.65
C TYR A 30 -1.52 8.62 3.19
N GLU A 31 -1.18 9.74 3.85
CA GLU A 31 -1.35 9.90 5.29
C GLU A 31 -2.83 10.03 5.70
N ASP A 32 -3.69 10.55 4.82
CA ASP A 32 -5.13 10.68 5.07
C ASP A 32 -5.76 9.31 5.41
N PRO A 33 -6.52 9.20 6.53
CA PRO A 33 -7.16 7.95 6.93
C PRO A 33 -8.14 7.39 5.90
N LYS A 34 -8.70 8.22 5.00
CA LYS A 34 -9.58 7.73 3.91
C LYS A 34 -8.84 6.92 2.85
N ASN A 35 -7.51 7.09 2.75
CA ASN A 35 -6.68 6.51 1.71
C ASN A 35 -5.88 5.28 2.17
N VAL A 36 -6.21 4.67 3.32
CA VAL A 36 -5.48 3.51 3.89
C VAL A 36 -5.43 2.33 2.93
N LYS A 37 -6.56 1.96 2.31
CA LYS A 37 -6.63 0.83 1.36
C LYS A 37 -5.77 1.08 0.12
N GLU A 38 -5.72 2.32 -0.31
CA GLU A 38 -4.95 2.71 -1.49
C GLU A 38 -3.45 2.71 -1.20
N LEU A 39 -3.05 3.19 -0.02
CA LEU A 39 -1.67 3.07 0.47
C LEU A 39 -1.24 1.59 0.51
N GLU A 40 -2.06 0.70 1.05
CA GLU A 40 -1.73 -0.74 1.09
C GLU A 40 -1.60 -1.37 -0.31
N ALA A 41 -2.49 -1.00 -1.23
CA ALA A 41 -2.43 -1.47 -2.61
C ALA A 41 -1.17 -0.97 -3.33
N LYS A 42 -0.86 0.33 -3.19
CA LYS A 42 0.34 0.93 -3.81
C LYS A 42 1.62 0.33 -3.24
N ILE A 43 1.69 0.09 -1.92
CA ILE A 43 2.85 -0.58 -1.31
C ILE A 43 3.05 -1.98 -1.89
N LYS A 44 1.97 -2.78 -2.05
CA LYS A 44 2.05 -4.12 -2.67
C LYS A 44 2.50 -4.06 -4.13
N GLU A 45 2.15 -3.00 -4.85
CA GLU A 45 2.63 -2.75 -6.21
C GLU A 45 4.13 -2.42 -6.20
N CYS A 46 4.55 -1.48 -5.35
CA CYS A 46 5.94 -1.05 -5.22
C CYS A 46 6.86 -2.19 -4.77
N ASP A 47 6.40 -3.08 -3.88
CA ASP A 47 7.17 -4.23 -3.36
C ASP A 47 7.52 -5.27 -4.46
N LYS A 48 6.92 -5.19 -5.65
CA LYS A 48 7.29 -6.05 -6.80
C LYS A 48 8.64 -5.68 -7.41
N ASN A 49 9.14 -4.47 -7.17
CA ASN A 49 10.44 -4.00 -7.65
C ASN A 49 11.25 -3.41 -6.49
N ALA A 50 12.42 -4.00 -6.24
CA ALA A 50 13.30 -3.62 -5.13
C ALA A 50 13.74 -2.14 -5.18
N ASN A 51 13.79 -1.54 -6.37
CA ASN A 51 14.23 -0.16 -6.57
C ASN A 51 13.04 0.79 -6.86
N SER A 52 11.81 0.41 -6.51
CA SER A 52 10.63 1.25 -6.73
C SER A 52 10.74 2.60 -6.02
N ALA A 53 11.26 2.64 -4.79
CA ALA A 53 11.42 3.89 -4.06
C ALA A 53 12.46 4.85 -4.67
N GLU A 54 13.39 4.33 -5.47
CA GLU A 54 14.42 5.12 -6.16
C GLU A 54 13.94 5.63 -7.51
N ASN A 55 13.17 4.80 -8.24
CA ASN A 55 12.77 5.08 -9.62
C ASN A 55 11.32 5.60 -9.77
N ASP A 56 10.51 5.51 -8.71
CA ASP A 56 9.10 5.93 -8.72
C ASP A 56 8.82 6.85 -7.50
N THR A 57 8.57 8.12 -7.80
CA THR A 57 8.25 9.16 -6.81
C THR A 57 7.00 8.83 -5.99
N GLU A 58 5.99 8.21 -6.61
CA GLU A 58 4.77 7.81 -5.90
C GLU A 58 5.06 6.67 -4.93
N CYS A 59 5.90 5.70 -5.31
CA CYS A 59 6.38 4.66 -4.40
C CYS A 59 7.19 5.24 -3.24
N ALA A 60 8.08 6.19 -3.50
CA ALA A 60 8.82 6.90 -2.45
C ALA A 60 7.86 7.58 -1.46
N ASN A 61 6.82 8.25 -1.96
CA ASN A 61 5.80 8.91 -1.14
C ASN A 61 4.98 7.91 -0.32
N ALA A 62 4.57 6.79 -0.93
CA ALA A 62 3.82 5.73 -0.25
C ALA A 62 4.65 5.10 0.89
N TYR A 63 5.91 4.74 0.64
CA TYR A 63 6.79 4.20 1.69
C TYR A 63 6.98 5.18 2.84
N LYS A 64 7.18 6.47 2.54
CA LYS A 64 7.30 7.51 3.56
C LYS A 64 6.05 7.61 4.42
N ALA A 65 4.86 7.61 3.81
CA ALA A 65 3.59 7.62 4.56
C ALA A 65 3.42 6.36 5.44
N ARG A 66 3.77 5.17 4.93
CA ARG A 66 3.74 3.92 5.71
C ARG A 66 4.69 3.97 6.90
N TYR A 67 5.88 4.52 6.71
CA TYR A 67 6.86 4.68 7.78
C TYR A 67 6.39 5.68 8.84
N SER A 68 5.87 6.86 8.44
CA SER A 68 5.25 7.83 9.34
C SER A 68 4.17 7.21 10.22
N LYS A 69 3.25 6.43 9.63
CA LYS A 69 2.19 5.71 10.38
C LYS A 69 2.75 4.71 11.39
N SER A 70 3.88 4.07 11.06
CA SER A 70 4.55 3.12 11.95
C SER A 70 5.25 3.79 13.12
N LEU A 71 5.63 5.07 12.99
CA LEU A 71 6.17 5.90 14.06
C LEU A 71 5.10 6.46 15.00
N GLN A 72 3.88 6.68 14.50
CA GLN A 72 2.75 7.15 15.32
C GLN A 72 2.21 6.09 16.27
N LYS A 73 2.43 4.79 15.97
CA LYS A 73 2.15 3.74 16.95
C LYS A 73 3.05 3.99 18.15
N PRO A 74 2.52 4.01 19.40
CA PRO A 74 3.36 4.13 20.58
C PRO A 74 4.42 3.04 20.51
N ARG A 75 5.66 3.44 20.24
CA ARG A 75 6.80 2.55 20.37
C ARG A 75 6.96 2.39 21.87
N GLU A 76 6.85 1.16 22.36
CA GLU A 76 7.37 0.85 23.69
C GLU A 76 8.76 1.48 23.76
N SER A 77 8.96 2.33 24.76
CA SER A 77 10.29 2.92 24.91
C SER A 77 11.29 1.77 25.04
N ALA A 78 12.51 1.94 24.52
CA ALA A 78 13.55 0.91 24.67
C ALA A 78 13.66 0.45 26.14
N MET A 79 13.43 1.38 27.08
CA MET A 79 13.38 1.12 28.51
C MET A 79 12.23 0.18 28.95
N GLU A 80 11.03 0.31 28.39
CA GLU A 80 9.92 -0.61 28.68
C GLU A 80 10.15 -2.00 28.08
N PHE A 81 10.72 -2.08 26.88
CA PHE A 81 11.10 -3.34 26.26
C PHE A 81 12.09 -4.14 27.14
N PHE A 82 13.16 -3.50 27.63
CA PHE A 82 14.14 -4.15 28.51
C PHE A 82 13.57 -4.48 29.89
N LYS A 83 12.62 -3.70 30.41
CA LYS A 83 11.99 -3.97 31.70
C LYS A 83 11.09 -5.21 31.64
N ASN A 84 10.33 -5.37 30.55
CA ASN A 84 9.47 -6.54 30.35
C ASN A 84 10.26 -7.83 30.12
N GLN A 85 11.43 -7.77 29.46
CA GLN A 85 12.31 -8.93 29.29
C GLN A 85 12.85 -9.45 30.63
N ASN A 86 13.29 -8.56 31.52
CA ASN A 86 13.83 -8.93 32.84
C ASN A 86 12.78 -9.48 33.82
N THR A 87 11.49 -9.18 33.63
CA THR A 87 10.41 -9.71 34.48
C THR A 87 9.89 -11.08 34.05
N ASN A 88 10.15 -11.52 32.82
CA ASN A 88 9.72 -12.85 32.33
C ASN A 88 10.74 -13.96 32.61
N ASP A 89 11.92 -13.61 33.14
CA ASP A 89 13.04 -14.53 33.44
C ASP A 89 13.13 -14.89 34.94
N LYS A 90 12.02 -14.74 35.69
CA LYS A 90 11.95 -15.02 37.14
C LYS A 90 10.72 -15.82 37.50
#